data_AF-A0A1A8MAJ1-F1
#
_entry.id   AF-A0A1A8MAJ1-F1
#
_cell.length_a   1.000
_cell.length_b   1.000
_cell.length_c   1.000
_cell.angle_alpha   90.00
_cell.angle_beta   90.00
_cell.angle_gamma   90.00
#
_symmetry.space_group_name_H-M   'P 1'
#
loop_
_entity.id
_entity.type
_entity.pdbx_description
1 polymer ?
#
loop_
_entity_poly.entity_id
_entity_poly.type
_entity_poly.pdbx_seq_one_letter_code
_entity_poly.pdbx_strand_id
1 'polypeptide(L)'
;GSEQESKGLPCKKGIVQSVIGQGYHRKIVLASQSSQNTAYSDGQSAAIPVASLEFAAICLRNALLLLPEHQQQEPKPENGSKSSSQSGSTESGSENSDVCSGKSLEADKFFSAAPSSPLRKQEVENLRCSILACSAYVALALGDNLMALNHAEKLLHQTKASGSFKFLGHLYAAEALISLDKISDAIAHLNPENVNDVSVGVVPSEQDQGPDKGEDPVEPSGKKTPLCYPSSVTSARAMMLFNLGSAYCLRSEYDKARKCLHQAASMMNTKEIPPEAILLGVYLELQNGNTQLALQIIKRNQLLPSTIHMISPDSRKTAPPSFHPIQPIQMPSSFTQVQRK
;
A
#
# COMPACT_ATOMS: atom_id res chain seq x y z
N GLY A 1 23.18 34.25 -37.79
CA GLY A 1 23.32 32.78 -37.73
C GLY A 1 22.76 32.31 -36.41
N SER A 2 22.12 31.14 -36.38
CA SER A 2 21.22 30.77 -35.28
C SER A 2 21.94 30.19 -34.06
N GLU A 3 22.08 30.99 -33.00
CA GLU A 3 22.31 30.48 -31.64
C GLU A 3 20.97 30.37 -30.93
N GLN A 4 20.32 29.20 -31.03
CA GLN A 4 19.03 28.96 -30.40
C GLN A 4 19.23 28.25 -29.06
N GLU A 5 18.74 28.90 -27.99
CA GLU A 5 18.97 28.51 -26.60
C GLU A 5 18.82 27.01 -26.32
N SER A 6 19.87 26.40 -25.76
CA SER A 6 19.76 25.14 -25.04
C SER A 6 19.02 25.36 -23.71
N LYS A 7 17.70 25.58 -23.77
CA LYS A 7 16.81 25.63 -22.60
C LYS A 7 16.76 24.24 -21.96
N GLY A 8 17.70 24.01 -21.04
CA GLY A 8 17.70 22.86 -20.15
C GLY A 8 16.35 22.77 -19.44
N LEU A 9 15.74 21.59 -19.50
CA LEU A 9 14.52 21.31 -18.74
C LEU A 9 14.83 21.52 -17.25
N PRO A 10 13.99 22.25 -16.50
CA PRO A 10 14.25 22.48 -15.08
C PRO A 10 14.25 21.15 -14.34
N CYS A 11 15.36 20.82 -13.67
CA CYS A 11 15.49 19.67 -12.78
C CYS A 11 14.62 19.85 -11.53
N LYS A 12 13.31 19.65 -11.70
CA LYS A 12 12.42 19.31 -10.60
C LYS A 12 12.78 17.90 -10.13
N LYS A 13 12.77 17.67 -8.81
CA LYS A 13 12.84 16.32 -8.23
C LYS A 13 11.74 15.46 -8.90
N GLY A 14 12.14 14.49 -9.70
CA GLY A 14 11.24 13.71 -10.55
C GLY A 14 11.99 12.60 -11.26
N ILE A 15 11.26 11.79 -12.04
CA ILE A 15 11.75 10.53 -12.63
C ILE A 15 12.98 10.71 -13.53
N VAL A 16 13.13 11.87 -14.18
CA VAL A 16 14.30 12.18 -15.03
C VAL A 16 15.36 12.91 -14.21
N GLN A 17 16.51 12.28 -14.02
CA GLN A 17 17.67 12.86 -13.33
C GLN A 17 18.47 13.79 -14.24
N SER A 18 18.72 13.38 -15.48
CA SER A 18 19.44 14.20 -16.47
C SER A 18 19.15 13.75 -17.90
N VAL A 19 19.65 14.51 -18.87
CA VAL A 19 19.60 14.19 -20.30
C VAL A 19 21.00 14.40 -20.85
N ILE A 20 21.54 13.38 -21.51
CA ILE A 20 22.92 13.38 -22.01
C ILE A 20 22.95 13.14 -23.53
N GLY A 21 23.96 13.68 -24.22
CA GLY A 21 24.09 13.57 -25.68
C GLY A 21 23.09 14.43 -26.47
N GLN A 22 23.26 14.43 -27.79
CA GLN A 22 22.50 15.28 -28.72
C GLN A 22 22.10 14.51 -29.99
N GLY A 23 21.10 15.03 -30.72
CA GLY A 23 20.59 14.40 -31.94
C GLY A 23 20.16 12.94 -31.71
N TYR A 24 20.59 12.05 -32.60
CA TYR A 24 20.34 10.59 -32.53
C TYR A 24 20.98 9.91 -31.31
N HIS A 25 21.94 10.53 -30.62
CA HIS A 25 22.62 9.98 -29.45
C HIS A 25 22.11 10.53 -28.11
N ARG A 26 20.95 11.23 -28.13
CA ARG A 26 20.31 11.76 -26.94
C ARG A 26 19.73 10.64 -26.07
N LYS A 27 20.19 10.53 -24.82
CA LYS A 27 19.71 9.58 -23.80
C LYS A 27 19.07 10.30 -22.62
N ILE A 28 18.08 9.69 -22.00
CA ILE A 28 17.43 10.17 -20.77
C ILE A 28 17.93 9.30 -19.62
N VAL A 29 18.47 9.93 -18.57
CA VAL A 29 18.93 9.26 -17.35
C VAL A 29 17.82 9.36 -16.31
N LEU A 30 17.42 8.23 -15.75
CA LEU A 30 16.34 8.14 -14.78
C LEU A 30 16.91 8.15 -13.36
N ALA A 31 16.23 8.84 -12.45
CA ALA A 31 16.60 8.85 -11.04
C ALA A 31 16.23 7.49 -10.42
N SER A 32 17.22 6.66 -10.10
CA SER A 32 16.95 5.49 -9.26
C SER A 32 16.73 5.94 -7.82
N GLN A 33 15.53 5.70 -7.30
CA GLN A 33 15.22 5.87 -5.87
C GLN A 33 15.49 4.58 -5.07
N SER A 34 15.99 3.51 -5.70
CA SER A 34 16.19 2.20 -5.08
C SER A 34 17.40 2.13 -4.11
N SER A 35 17.99 3.26 -3.77
CA SER A 35 19.10 3.36 -2.83
C SER A 35 18.64 4.12 -1.59
N GLN A 36 18.05 3.41 -0.63
CA GLN A 36 18.06 3.91 0.74
C GLN A 36 19.53 4.01 1.15
N ASN A 37 20.04 5.24 1.26
CA ASN A 37 21.40 5.52 1.70
C ASN A 37 21.60 4.94 3.10
N THR A 38 22.25 3.79 3.19
CA THR A 38 22.86 3.27 4.42
C THR A 38 24.10 4.08 4.76
N ALA A 39 23.88 5.37 5.06
CA ALA A 39 24.87 6.26 5.64
C ALA A 39 25.11 5.84 7.11
N TYR A 40 25.85 4.75 7.28
CA TYR A 40 26.33 4.33 8.60
C TYR A 40 27.43 5.27 9.07
N SER A 41 27.38 5.60 10.37
CA SER A 41 28.41 6.39 11.03
C SER A 41 29.62 5.50 11.34
N ASP A 42 30.79 5.85 10.82
CA ASP A 42 32.06 5.26 11.24
C ASP A 42 32.32 5.60 12.72
N GLY A 43 32.10 4.61 13.60
CA GLY A 43 32.21 4.80 15.05
C GLY A 43 31.38 3.80 15.84
N GLN A 44 31.76 2.53 15.81
CA GLN A 44 31.05 1.45 16.50
C GLN A 44 31.94 0.77 17.55
N SER A 45 31.36 0.57 18.73
CA SER A 45 32.02 -0.07 19.87
C SER A 45 31.80 -1.58 19.83
N ALA A 46 32.84 -2.38 20.08
CA ALA A 46 32.80 -3.85 19.94
C ALA A 46 31.77 -4.57 20.85
N ALA A 47 31.18 -3.87 21.82
CA ALA A 47 30.16 -4.39 22.74
C ALA A 47 28.72 -4.22 22.24
N ILE A 48 28.46 -3.43 21.19
CA ILE A 48 27.11 -3.19 20.66
C ILE A 48 27.10 -3.62 19.18
N PRO A 49 26.34 -4.68 18.81
CA PRO A 49 26.26 -5.13 17.43
C PRO A 49 25.62 -4.05 16.55
N VAL A 50 26.03 -4.01 15.28
CA VAL A 50 25.45 -3.13 14.28
C VAL A 50 23.96 -3.40 14.16
N ALA A 51 23.14 -2.34 14.13
CA ALA A 51 21.72 -2.43 13.84
C ALA A 51 21.46 -2.74 12.35
N SER A 52 21.89 -3.92 11.90
CA SER A 52 21.79 -4.39 10.52
C SER A 52 20.58 -5.31 10.31
N LEU A 53 20.27 -5.63 9.05
CA LEU A 53 19.18 -6.55 8.69
C LEU A 53 19.47 -7.98 9.17
N GLU A 54 20.72 -8.42 9.11
CA GLU A 54 21.17 -9.73 9.59
C GLU A 54 21.00 -9.83 11.12
N PHE A 55 21.35 -8.77 11.86
CA PHE A 55 21.11 -8.73 13.30
C PHE A 55 19.61 -8.72 13.63
N ALA A 56 18.81 -7.96 12.87
CA ALA A 56 17.35 -7.97 13.00
C ALA A 56 16.76 -9.37 12.75
N ALA A 57 17.26 -10.12 11.75
CA ALA A 57 16.81 -11.49 11.48
C ALA A 57 17.08 -12.45 12.66
N ILE A 58 18.23 -12.33 13.33
CA ILE A 58 18.56 -13.10 14.54
C ILE A 58 17.60 -12.74 15.68
N CYS A 59 17.38 -11.45 15.94
CA CYS A 59 16.46 -10.97 16.96
C CYS A 59 15.02 -11.45 16.73
N LEU A 60 14.52 -11.38 15.49
CA LEU A 60 13.17 -11.82 15.12
C LEU A 60 13.01 -13.34 15.25
N ARG A 61 14.03 -14.13 14.87
CA ARG A 61 14.04 -15.58 15.07
C ARG A 61 13.98 -15.95 16.55
N ASN A 62 14.76 -15.27 17.40
CA ASN A 62 14.73 -15.46 18.84
C ASN A 62 13.37 -15.07 19.43
N ALA A 63 12.80 -13.93 19.01
CA ALA A 63 11.48 -13.50 19.45
C ALA A 63 10.37 -14.49 19.07
N LEU A 64 10.43 -15.09 17.87
CA LEU A 64 9.47 -16.11 17.44
C LEU A 64 9.60 -17.42 18.23
N LEU A 65 10.81 -17.82 18.63
CA LEU A 65 11.07 -19.00 19.48
C LEU A 65 10.63 -18.80 20.93
N LEU A 66 10.66 -17.57 21.44
CA LEU A 66 10.26 -17.23 22.81
C LEU A 66 8.73 -17.04 22.96
N LEU A 67 8.00 -16.87 21.85
CA LEU A 67 6.54 -16.77 21.89
C LEU A 67 5.91 -18.14 22.21
N PRO A 68 4.93 -18.21 23.14
CA PRO A 68 4.18 -19.44 23.40
C PRO A 68 3.57 -19.99 22.13
N GLU A 69 3.80 -21.26 21.80
CA GLU A 69 3.27 -21.87 20.58
C GLU A 69 1.73 -21.86 20.57
N HIS A 70 1.15 -21.67 19.38
CA HIS A 70 -0.29 -21.83 19.21
C HIS A 70 -0.57 -23.33 19.28
N GLN A 71 -1.22 -23.78 20.35
CA GLN A 71 -1.94 -25.05 20.32
C GLN A 71 -3.03 -24.90 19.25
N GLN A 72 -2.73 -25.32 18.04
CA GLN A 72 -3.74 -25.56 17.02
C GLN A 72 -4.76 -26.52 17.64
N GLN A 73 -6.03 -26.15 17.59
CA GLN A 73 -7.09 -27.08 17.94
C GLN A 73 -7.07 -28.20 16.91
N GLU A 74 -6.47 -29.34 17.25
CA GLU A 74 -6.70 -30.55 16.47
C GLU A 74 -8.21 -30.83 16.43
N PRO A 75 -8.75 -31.27 15.28
CA PRO A 75 -10.16 -31.63 15.18
C PRO A 75 -10.43 -32.84 16.07
N LYS A 76 -11.02 -32.57 17.24
CA LYS A 76 -11.35 -33.54 18.28
C LYS A 76 -12.17 -34.70 17.68
N PRO A 77 -11.67 -35.95 17.63
CA PRO A 77 -12.44 -37.07 17.14
C PRO A 77 -13.54 -37.43 18.15
N GLU A 78 -14.79 -37.52 17.68
CA GLU A 78 -15.92 -38.00 18.48
C GLU A 78 -16.03 -39.54 18.47
N ASN A 79 -16.64 -40.09 19.53
CA ASN A 79 -17.00 -41.50 19.76
C ASN A 79 -15.84 -42.52 19.83
N GLY A 80 -15.70 -43.38 20.85
CA GLY A 80 -16.62 -43.80 21.90
C GLY A 80 -16.45 -45.30 22.20
N SER A 81 -16.55 -45.68 23.49
CA SER A 81 -16.73 -47.05 24.04
C SER A 81 -15.51 -47.89 24.48
N LYS A 82 -15.32 -47.95 25.82
CA LYS A 82 -15.18 -49.12 26.75
C LYS A 82 -14.65 -50.47 26.16
N SER A 83 -13.85 -51.30 26.86
CA SER A 83 -13.75 -51.58 28.31
C SER A 83 -12.49 -52.40 28.72
N SER A 84 -12.27 -52.58 30.05
CA SER A 84 -11.48 -53.64 30.74
C SER A 84 -9.95 -53.67 30.51
N SER A 85 -9.06 -54.08 31.44
CA SER A 85 -9.09 -54.54 32.86
C SER A 85 -7.60 -54.57 33.31
N GLN A 86 -7.12 -54.08 34.47
CA GLN A 86 -7.28 -54.49 35.88
C GLN A 86 -5.87 -54.67 36.50
N SER A 87 -5.75 -54.50 37.84
CA SER A 87 -4.57 -54.71 38.72
C SER A 87 -3.44 -53.67 38.64
N GLY A 88 -2.94 -53.11 39.74
CA GLY A 88 -3.45 -53.12 41.13
C GLY A 88 -2.38 -52.81 42.18
N SER A 89 -2.75 -52.03 43.22
CA SER A 89 -2.17 -51.97 44.59
C SER A 89 -0.66 -51.66 44.79
N THR A 90 -0.21 -50.90 45.80
CA THR A 90 -0.87 -50.20 46.93
C THR A 90 0.03 -49.07 47.51
N GLU A 91 -0.59 -48.15 48.28
CA GLU A 91 -0.09 -47.37 49.46
C GLU A 91 1.20 -46.50 49.38
N SER A 92 1.29 -45.27 49.95
CA SER A 92 0.60 -44.67 51.12
C SER A 92 0.52 -43.11 51.10
N GLY A 93 -0.43 -42.51 51.85
CA GLY A 93 -0.44 -41.10 52.34
C GLY A 93 -0.79 -40.00 51.32
N SER A 94 -2.01 -39.41 51.21
CA SER A 94 -2.80 -38.62 52.19
C SER A 94 -2.05 -37.36 52.69
N GLU A 95 -2.55 -36.11 52.68
CA GLU A 95 -3.84 -35.45 52.35
C GLU A 95 -3.58 -33.92 52.13
N ASN A 96 -4.45 -33.01 51.64
CA ASN A 96 -5.87 -33.04 51.20
C ASN A 96 -6.13 -31.91 50.16
N SER A 97 -6.80 -32.21 49.03
CA SER A 97 -8.15 -31.75 48.62
C SER A 97 -8.37 -30.24 48.29
N ASP A 98 -8.48 -29.93 46.99
CA ASP A 98 -9.76 -29.45 46.43
C ASP A 98 -9.77 -29.53 44.89
N VAL A 99 -10.54 -30.48 44.36
CA VAL A 99 -10.92 -30.52 42.94
C VAL A 99 -12.36 -30.03 42.85
N CYS A 100 -12.56 -28.84 42.30
CA CYS A 100 -13.90 -28.33 42.02
C CYS A 100 -14.11 -28.22 40.50
N SER A 101 -14.95 -29.12 39.98
CA SER A 101 -15.32 -29.14 38.56
C SER A 101 -16.18 -27.95 38.15
N GLY A 102 -15.94 -27.44 36.95
CA GLY A 102 -17.03 -26.94 36.11
C GLY A 102 -17.53 -25.53 36.37
N LYS A 103 -16.74 -24.53 35.93
CA LYS A 103 -17.22 -23.39 35.10
C LYS A 103 -16.02 -22.69 34.48
N SER A 104 -15.70 -23.05 33.24
CA SER A 104 -14.69 -22.35 32.45
C SER A 104 -15.24 -21.00 31.97
N LEU A 105 -15.29 -20.03 32.88
CA LEU A 105 -15.18 -18.64 32.49
C LEU A 105 -13.77 -18.48 31.90
N GLU A 106 -13.64 -18.00 30.66
CA GLU A 106 -12.32 -17.67 30.08
C GLU A 106 -11.74 -16.45 30.81
N ALA A 107 -11.19 -16.67 32.00
CA ALA A 107 -10.34 -15.70 32.66
C ALA A 107 -9.09 -15.48 31.79
N ASP A 108 -8.75 -14.21 31.55
CA ASP A 108 -7.63 -13.82 30.69
C ASP A 108 -6.36 -14.62 31.03
N LYS A 109 -5.94 -15.49 30.11
CA LYS A 109 -4.68 -16.22 30.25
C LYS A 109 -3.55 -15.24 30.02
N PHE A 110 -3.01 -14.70 31.12
CA PHE A 110 -1.81 -13.87 31.11
C PHE A 110 -0.56 -14.73 30.91
N PHE A 111 0.37 -14.22 30.12
CA PHE A 111 1.66 -14.83 29.83
C PHE A 111 2.77 -13.98 30.44
N SER A 112 3.70 -14.59 31.17
CA SER A 112 4.84 -13.87 31.74
C SER A 112 5.71 -13.27 30.64
N ALA A 113 6.04 -11.97 30.77
CA ALA A 113 6.81 -11.20 29.81
C ALA A 113 7.87 -10.34 30.50
N ALA A 114 8.50 -10.86 31.56
CA ALA A 114 9.54 -10.16 32.31
C ALA A 114 10.67 -9.67 31.37
N PRO A 115 11.16 -8.43 31.51
CA PRO A 115 10.91 -7.50 32.62
C PRO A 115 9.62 -6.66 32.50
N SER A 116 8.84 -6.77 31.43
CA SER A 116 7.56 -6.06 31.27
C SER A 116 6.38 -6.74 31.96
N SER A 117 5.25 -6.04 32.03
CA SER A 117 3.98 -6.58 32.54
C SER A 117 3.51 -7.82 31.77
N PRO A 118 2.85 -8.79 32.42
CA PRO A 118 2.30 -9.96 31.74
C PRO A 118 1.37 -9.60 30.58
N LEU A 119 1.50 -10.31 29.46
CA LEU A 119 0.73 -10.08 28.24
C LEU A 119 -0.57 -10.88 28.23
N ARG A 120 -1.67 -10.28 27.75
CA ARG A 120 -2.90 -11.00 27.42
C ARG A 120 -2.71 -11.86 26.16
N LYS A 121 -3.55 -12.89 26.01
CA LYS A 121 -3.59 -13.74 24.80
C LYS A 121 -3.66 -12.94 23.48
N GLN A 122 -4.50 -11.90 23.41
CA GLN A 122 -4.63 -11.06 22.22
C GLN A 122 -3.36 -10.23 21.94
N GLU A 123 -2.64 -9.80 22.98
CA GLU A 123 -1.38 -9.06 22.85
C GLU A 123 -0.26 -9.98 22.33
N VAL A 124 -0.23 -11.24 22.79
CA VAL A 124 0.67 -12.29 22.26
C VAL A 124 0.35 -12.63 20.79
N GLU A 125 -0.93 -12.75 20.44
CA GLU A 125 -1.38 -12.97 19.05
C GLU A 125 -0.99 -11.79 18.12
N ASN A 126 -1.15 -10.54 18.59
CA ASN A 126 -0.73 -9.35 17.87
C ASN A 126 0.80 -9.25 17.74
N LEU A 127 1.55 -9.55 18.80
CA LEU A 127 3.02 -9.55 18.81
C LEU A 127 3.57 -10.60 17.83
N ARG A 128 2.96 -11.78 17.74
CA ARG A 128 3.30 -12.77 16.70
C ARG A 128 3.08 -12.21 15.29
N CYS A 129 1.96 -11.54 15.04
CA CYS A 129 1.70 -10.94 13.74
C CYS A 129 2.78 -9.90 13.36
N SER A 130 3.16 -9.03 14.31
CA SER A 130 4.27 -8.09 14.16
C SER A 130 5.59 -8.79 13.82
N ILE A 131 5.97 -9.82 14.60
CA ILE A 131 7.23 -10.55 14.39
C ILE A 131 7.25 -11.24 13.02
N LEU A 132 6.16 -11.89 12.61
CA LEU A 132 6.07 -12.53 11.29
C LEU A 132 6.13 -11.51 10.14
N ALA A 133 5.45 -10.37 10.24
CA ALA A 133 5.53 -9.29 9.25
C ALA A 133 6.95 -8.72 9.13
N CYS A 134 7.61 -8.43 10.26
CA CYS A 134 9.00 -7.98 10.27
C CYS A 134 9.96 -9.06 9.74
N SER A 135 9.71 -10.34 10.03
CA SER A 135 10.55 -11.45 9.55
C SER A 135 10.44 -11.61 8.02
N ALA A 136 9.23 -11.46 7.46
CA ALA A 136 9.03 -11.45 6.02
C ALA A 136 9.74 -10.27 5.35
N TYR A 137 9.59 -9.05 5.89
CA TYR A 137 10.27 -7.85 5.37
C TYR A 137 11.81 -7.97 5.41
N VAL A 138 12.37 -8.42 6.53
CA VAL A 138 13.82 -8.59 6.68
C VAL A 138 14.34 -9.68 5.74
N ALA A 139 13.61 -10.79 5.58
CA ALA A 139 13.98 -11.84 4.64
C ALA A 139 13.97 -11.34 3.18
N LEU A 140 12.97 -10.56 2.76
CA LEU A 140 12.97 -9.90 1.43
C LEU A 140 14.17 -8.98 1.25
N ALA A 141 14.45 -8.13 2.25
CA ALA A 141 15.56 -7.17 2.20
C ALA A 141 16.96 -7.85 2.19
N LEU A 142 17.06 -9.08 2.71
CA LEU A 142 18.24 -9.94 2.64
C LEU A 142 18.27 -10.85 1.39
N GLY A 143 17.21 -10.86 0.57
CA GLY A 143 17.08 -11.71 -0.62
C GLY A 143 16.67 -13.17 -0.37
N ASP A 144 16.33 -13.55 0.87
CA ASP A 144 15.81 -14.89 1.19
C ASP A 144 14.30 -14.96 0.93
N ASN A 145 13.96 -15.10 -0.35
CA ASN A 145 12.57 -15.14 -0.82
C ASN A 145 11.79 -16.36 -0.30
N LEU A 146 12.46 -17.47 0.00
CA LEU A 146 11.79 -18.67 0.54
C LEU A 146 11.38 -18.45 2.00
N MET A 147 12.26 -17.88 2.83
CA MET A 147 11.90 -17.52 4.20
C MET A 147 10.89 -16.38 4.25
N ALA A 148 11.01 -15.39 3.35
CA ALA A 148 10.01 -14.32 3.21
C ALA A 148 8.60 -14.88 2.97
N LEU A 149 8.45 -15.76 2.00
CA LEU A 149 7.17 -16.40 1.68
C LEU A 149 6.62 -17.20 2.87
N ASN A 150 7.45 -18.05 3.48
CA ASN A 150 7.09 -18.86 4.65
C ASN A 150 6.59 -18.00 5.84
N HIS A 151 7.23 -16.85 6.08
CA HIS A 151 6.78 -15.91 7.12
C HIS A 151 5.49 -15.17 6.75
N ALA A 152 5.35 -14.75 5.49
CA ALA A 152 4.15 -14.09 4.98
C ALA A 152 2.92 -15.03 4.97
N GLU A 153 3.08 -16.28 4.56
CA GLU A 153 2.05 -17.31 4.65
C GLU A 153 1.66 -17.57 6.11
N LYS A 154 2.62 -17.78 7.02
CA LYS A 154 2.34 -17.96 8.45
C LYS A 154 1.60 -16.77 9.07
N LEU A 155 1.83 -15.55 8.58
CA LEU A 155 1.09 -14.36 8.98
C LEU A 155 -0.37 -14.40 8.49
N LEU A 156 -0.59 -14.75 7.22
CA LEU A 156 -1.93 -14.85 6.63
C LEU A 156 -2.78 -15.98 7.26
N HIS A 157 -2.13 -17.04 7.75
CA HIS A 157 -2.80 -18.11 8.50
C HIS A 157 -3.18 -17.73 9.95
N GLN A 158 -2.77 -16.56 10.48
CA GLN A 158 -3.23 -16.12 11.81
C GLN A 158 -4.70 -15.67 11.75
N THR A 159 -5.58 -16.42 12.41
CA THR A 159 -7.04 -16.24 12.36
C THR A 159 -7.54 -14.84 12.75
N LYS A 160 -6.80 -14.13 13.60
CA LYS A 160 -7.12 -12.77 14.08
C LYS A 160 -6.15 -11.67 13.60
N ALA A 161 -5.39 -11.89 12.53
CA ALA A 161 -4.55 -10.80 11.98
C ALA A 161 -5.42 -9.58 11.57
N SER A 162 -4.96 -8.38 11.96
CA SER A 162 -5.57 -7.10 11.55
C SER A 162 -5.52 -6.91 10.02
N GLY A 163 -6.29 -5.97 9.48
CA GLY A 163 -6.25 -5.64 8.06
C GLY A 163 -4.86 -5.21 7.60
N SER A 164 -4.17 -4.41 8.40
CA SER A 164 -2.77 -4.01 8.17
C SER A 164 -1.81 -5.19 8.03
N PHE A 165 -1.89 -6.19 8.91
CA PHE A 165 -1.06 -7.39 8.81
C PHE A 165 -1.42 -8.28 7.61
N LYS A 166 -2.72 -8.40 7.28
CA LYS A 166 -3.16 -9.14 6.09
C LYS A 166 -2.68 -8.45 4.80
N PHE A 167 -2.81 -7.13 4.71
CA PHE A 167 -2.31 -6.32 3.60
C PHE A 167 -0.79 -6.52 3.38
N LEU A 168 0.00 -6.40 4.44
CA LEU A 168 1.46 -6.64 4.38
C LEU A 168 1.79 -8.11 4.04
N GLY A 169 1.07 -9.07 4.61
CA GLY A 169 1.26 -10.49 4.32
C GLY A 169 1.02 -10.83 2.84
N HIS A 170 -0.04 -10.29 2.22
CA HIS A 170 -0.27 -10.43 0.79
C HIS A 170 0.81 -9.74 -0.05
N LEU A 171 1.24 -8.54 0.34
CA LEU A 171 2.27 -7.79 -0.38
C LEU A 171 3.62 -8.52 -0.37
N TYR A 172 4.09 -8.96 0.81
CA TYR A 172 5.36 -9.68 0.95
C TYR A 172 5.33 -11.06 0.31
N ALA A 173 4.20 -11.79 0.41
CA ALA A 173 4.05 -13.07 -0.30
C ALA A 173 4.12 -12.87 -1.82
N ALA A 174 3.47 -11.84 -2.37
CA ALA A 174 3.53 -11.53 -3.80
C ALA A 174 4.95 -11.18 -4.28
N GLU A 175 5.67 -10.34 -3.53
CA GLU A 175 7.06 -9.95 -3.85
C GLU A 175 8.01 -11.17 -3.82
N ALA A 176 7.88 -12.01 -2.80
CA ALA A 176 8.62 -13.26 -2.69
C ALA A 176 8.29 -14.23 -3.84
N LEU A 177 7.01 -14.43 -4.17
CA LEU A 177 6.57 -15.30 -5.26
C LEU A 177 7.04 -14.82 -6.64
N ILE A 178 7.01 -13.50 -6.91
CA ILE A 178 7.58 -12.90 -8.12
C ILE A 178 9.08 -13.18 -8.18
N SER A 179 9.79 -13.00 -7.08
CA SER A 179 11.25 -13.24 -6.99
C SER A 179 11.63 -14.74 -7.07
N LEU A 180 10.66 -15.64 -6.92
CA LEU A 180 10.75 -17.09 -7.11
C LEU A 180 10.20 -17.55 -8.48
N ASP A 181 9.93 -16.63 -9.41
CA ASP A 181 9.30 -16.84 -10.73
C ASP A 181 7.88 -17.48 -10.70
N LYS A 182 7.25 -17.51 -9.52
CA LYS A 182 5.88 -18.00 -9.30
C LYS A 182 4.83 -16.90 -9.52
N ILE A 183 4.92 -16.22 -10.67
CA ILE A 183 4.12 -15.01 -10.95
C ILE A 183 2.60 -15.32 -10.96
N SER A 184 2.21 -16.54 -11.35
CA SER A 184 0.80 -16.99 -11.28
C SER A 184 0.23 -16.98 -9.86
N ASP A 185 1.02 -17.41 -8.88
CA ASP A 185 0.59 -17.48 -7.49
C ASP A 185 0.58 -16.08 -6.87
N ALA A 186 1.56 -15.24 -7.22
CA ALA A 186 1.63 -13.84 -6.80
C ALA A 186 0.37 -13.04 -7.18
N ILE A 187 -0.20 -13.29 -8.36
CA ILE A 187 -1.43 -12.63 -8.82
C ILE A 187 -2.61 -12.86 -7.86
N ALA A 188 -2.71 -14.04 -7.22
CA ALA A 188 -3.76 -14.32 -6.24
C ALA A 188 -3.64 -13.46 -4.98
N HIS A 189 -2.40 -13.18 -4.53
CA HIS A 189 -2.15 -12.29 -3.40
C HIS A 189 -2.39 -10.82 -3.75
N LEU A 190 -2.07 -10.39 -4.98
CA LEU A 190 -2.24 -9.02 -5.48
C LEU A 190 -3.67 -8.63 -5.86
N ASN A 191 -4.66 -9.48 -5.60
CA ASN A 191 -6.07 -9.15 -5.82
C ASN A 191 -6.52 -8.01 -4.87
N PRO A 192 -7.02 -6.86 -5.35
CA PRO A 192 -7.46 -5.76 -4.50
C PRO A 192 -8.61 -6.13 -3.54
N GLU A 193 -9.42 -7.16 -3.84
CA GLU A 193 -10.49 -7.61 -2.92
C GLU A 193 -9.96 -8.33 -1.67
N ASN A 194 -8.68 -8.68 -1.62
CA ASN A 194 -8.01 -9.12 -0.40
C ASN A 194 -7.90 -7.97 0.63
N VAL A 195 -8.00 -6.71 0.19
CA VAL A 195 -7.86 -5.51 1.04
C VAL A 195 -9.21 -5.02 1.53
N ASN A 196 -9.52 -5.36 2.78
CA ASN A 196 -10.77 -5.00 3.46
C ASN A 196 -10.58 -3.99 4.61
N ASP A 197 -9.40 -3.96 5.20
CA ASP A 197 -9.00 -3.00 6.23
C ASP A 197 -7.48 -2.73 6.09
N VAL A 198 -7.04 -1.54 6.46
CA VAL A 198 -5.62 -1.13 6.51
C VAL A 198 -5.24 -0.46 7.84
N SER A 199 -6.13 -0.44 8.83
CA SER A 199 -5.95 0.25 10.10
C SER A 199 -4.69 -0.23 10.84
N VAL A 200 -3.87 0.73 11.27
CA VAL A 200 -2.65 0.47 12.05
C VAL A 200 -2.94 0.76 13.51
N GLY A 201 -3.54 -0.21 14.18
CA GLY A 201 -3.86 -0.12 15.60
C GLY A 201 -4.31 -1.46 16.16
N VAL A 202 -3.81 -1.79 17.36
CA VAL A 202 -4.52 -2.72 18.24
C VAL A 202 -5.83 -2.04 18.61
N VAL A 203 -6.97 -2.70 18.39
CA VAL A 203 -8.27 -2.19 18.83
C VAL A 203 -8.20 -2.00 20.34
N PRO A 204 -8.38 -0.77 20.88
CA PRO A 204 -8.41 -0.58 22.32
C PRO A 204 -9.56 -1.39 22.90
N SER A 205 -9.29 -2.25 23.88
CA SER A 205 -10.36 -2.90 24.64
C SER A 205 -11.11 -1.83 25.43
N GLU A 206 -12.43 -1.71 25.24
CA GLU A 206 -13.26 -0.63 25.79
C GLU A 206 -13.54 -0.76 27.30
N GLN A 207 -12.53 -1.11 28.10
CA GLN A 207 -12.65 -1.33 29.55
C GLN A 207 -11.72 -0.47 30.42
N ASP A 208 -10.94 0.44 29.83
CA ASP A 208 -10.02 1.32 30.57
C ASP A 208 -10.37 2.81 30.40
N GLN A 209 -11.62 3.16 30.71
CA GLN A 209 -12.03 4.54 30.97
C GLN A 209 -12.41 4.70 32.46
N GLY A 210 -11.39 4.84 33.31
CA GLY A 210 -11.55 5.45 34.62
C GLY A 210 -11.85 6.95 34.48
N PRO A 211 -12.75 7.54 35.28
CA PRO A 211 -13.09 8.95 35.17
C PRO A 211 -12.10 9.79 35.97
N ASP A 212 -11.10 10.39 35.31
CA ASP A 212 -10.30 11.46 35.92
C ASP A 212 -10.55 12.81 35.21
N LYS A 213 -10.53 13.88 36.00
CA LYS A 213 -10.87 15.25 35.59
C LYS A 213 -9.64 16.14 35.74
N GLY A 214 -9.11 16.66 34.65
CA GLY A 214 -8.04 17.66 34.73
C GLY A 214 -7.57 18.15 33.36
N GLU A 215 -7.45 19.46 33.25
CA GLU A 215 -7.04 20.23 32.07
C GLU A 215 -5.69 19.78 31.48
N ASP A 216 -5.64 19.57 30.16
CA ASP A 216 -5.07 20.55 29.22
C ASP A 216 -5.29 20.11 27.75
N PRO A 217 -5.44 21.03 26.79
CA PRO A 217 -5.55 20.68 25.37
C PRO A 217 -4.17 20.31 24.80
N VAL A 218 -3.73 19.09 25.08
CA VAL A 218 -2.53 18.52 24.47
C VAL A 218 -2.78 18.35 22.96
N GLU A 219 -2.14 19.21 22.18
CA GLU A 219 -2.04 19.16 20.71
C GLU A 219 -1.96 17.70 20.22
N PRO A 220 -2.76 17.29 19.21
CA PRO A 220 -2.80 15.91 18.76
C PRO A 220 -1.45 15.54 18.14
N SER A 221 -0.60 14.89 18.96
CA SER A 221 0.74 14.46 18.60
C SER A 221 0.68 13.71 17.26
N GLY A 222 1.18 14.37 16.23
CA GLY A 222 0.92 14.00 14.85
C GLY A 222 1.56 12.66 14.54
N LYS A 223 0.77 11.58 14.63
CA LYS A 223 1.08 10.25 14.10
C LYS A 223 1.20 10.39 12.57
N LYS A 224 2.36 10.85 12.11
CA LYS A 224 2.77 10.78 10.71
C LYS A 224 2.80 9.29 10.38
N THR A 225 1.77 8.82 9.69
CA THR A 225 1.79 7.52 9.02
C THR A 225 3.08 7.44 8.22
N PRO A 226 3.75 6.26 8.17
CA PRO A 226 4.93 6.10 7.33
C PRO A 226 4.61 6.60 5.92
N LEU A 227 5.47 7.45 5.33
CA LEU A 227 5.15 8.17 4.08
C LEU A 227 4.76 7.26 2.90
N CYS A 228 5.02 5.96 3.00
CA CYS A 228 4.75 4.95 1.99
C CYS A 228 3.67 3.92 2.37
N TYR A 229 3.03 4.02 3.55
CA TYR A 229 1.92 3.13 3.92
C TYR A 229 0.57 3.74 3.50
N PRO A 230 -0.37 2.98 2.90
CA PRO A 230 -1.63 3.53 2.40
C PRO A 230 -2.50 4.10 3.53
N SER A 231 -2.94 5.34 3.35
CA SER A 231 -3.80 6.08 4.30
C SER A 231 -5.27 5.63 4.28
N SER A 232 -5.66 4.80 3.32
CA SER A 232 -7.05 4.33 3.13
C SER A 232 -7.09 3.00 2.39
N VAL A 233 -8.20 2.26 2.53
CA VAL A 233 -8.46 1.03 1.76
C VAL A 233 -8.42 1.32 0.24
N THR A 234 -8.92 2.47 -0.20
CA THR A 234 -8.85 2.89 -1.61
C THR A 234 -7.41 3.03 -2.11
N SER A 235 -6.54 3.69 -1.34
CA SER A 235 -5.11 3.82 -1.65
C SER A 235 -4.39 2.46 -1.68
N ALA A 236 -4.72 1.58 -0.73
CA ALA A 236 -4.16 0.23 -0.66
C ALA A 236 -4.60 -0.66 -1.83
N ARG A 237 -5.87 -0.59 -2.25
CA ARG A 237 -6.38 -1.29 -3.44
C ARG A 237 -5.73 -0.78 -4.72
N ALA A 238 -5.50 0.52 -4.84
CA ALA A 238 -4.77 1.10 -5.97
C ALA A 238 -3.29 0.66 -6.00
N MET A 239 -2.63 0.57 -4.85
CA MET A 239 -1.27 0.01 -4.72
C MET A 239 -1.23 -1.46 -5.18
N MET A 240 -2.19 -2.29 -4.74
CA MET A 240 -2.31 -3.68 -5.19
C MET A 240 -2.53 -3.77 -6.71
N LEU A 241 -3.34 -2.89 -7.29
CA LEU A 241 -3.54 -2.82 -8.75
C LEU A 241 -2.28 -2.41 -9.52
N PHE A 242 -1.46 -1.48 -9.02
CA PHE A 242 -0.18 -1.16 -9.66
C PHE A 242 0.78 -2.36 -9.64
N ASN A 243 0.89 -3.05 -8.50
CA ASN A 243 1.74 -4.23 -8.36
C ASN A 243 1.22 -5.41 -9.21
N LEU A 244 -0.10 -5.60 -9.29
CA LEU A 244 -0.75 -6.56 -10.18
C LEU A 244 -0.47 -6.23 -11.65
N GLY A 245 -0.43 -4.94 -12.00
CA GLY A 245 0.01 -4.46 -13.31
C GLY A 245 1.44 -4.88 -13.64
N SER A 246 2.36 -4.80 -12.67
CA SER A 246 3.73 -5.29 -12.80
C SER A 246 3.78 -6.80 -13.01
N ALA A 247 3.02 -7.59 -12.24
CA ALA A 247 2.94 -9.04 -12.40
C ALA A 247 2.42 -9.46 -13.79
N TYR A 248 1.40 -8.75 -14.32
CA TYR A 248 0.93 -8.97 -15.69
C TYR A 248 1.97 -8.56 -16.75
N CYS A 249 2.77 -7.51 -16.51
CA CYS A 249 3.87 -7.14 -17.40
C CYS A 249 4.94 -8.24 -17.49
N LEU A 250 5.32 -8.86 -16.36
CA LEU A 250 6.26 -9.99 -16.34
C LEU A 250 5.73 -11.20 -17.13
N ARG A 251 4.41 -11.41 -17.16
CA ARG A 251 3.73 -12.42 -17.99
C ARG A 251 3.49 -12.00 -19.45
N SER A 252 3.94 -10.81 -19.87
CA SER A 252 3.61 -10.21 -21.17
C SER A 252 2.10 -10.01 -21.45
N GLU A 253 1.27 -9.98 -20.40
CA GLU A 253 -0.19 -9.80 -20.49
C GLU A 253 -0.56 -8.30 -20.45
N TYR A 254 -0.01 -7.54 -21.40
CA TYR A 254 -0.02 -6.08 -21.41
C TYR A 254 -1.42 -5.45 -21.38
N ASP A 255 -2.43 -6.07 -21.98
CA ASP A 255 -3.82 -5.59 -21.92
C ASP A 255 -4.42 -5.66 -20.52
N LYS A 256 -4.06 -6.68 -19.71
CA LYS A 256 -4.49 -6.78 -18.32
C LYS A 256 -3.74 -5.78 -17.45
N ALA A 257 -2.42 -5.67 -17.64
CA ALA A 257 -1.63 -4.65 -16.96
C ALA A 257 -2.18 -3.23 -17.20
N ARG A 258 -2.45 -2.87 -18.45
CA ARG A 258 -3.07 -1.59 -18.84
C ARG A 258 -4.39 -1.34 -18.11
N LYS A 259 -5.27 -2.34 -18.01
CA LYS A 259 -6.54 -2.24 -17.25
C LYS A 259 -6.29 -1.96 -15.77
N CYS A 260 -5.36 -2.68 -15.14
CA CYS A 260 -4.99 -2.45 -13.73
C CYS A 260 -4.47 -1.02 -13.50
N LEU A 261 -3.62 -0.49 -14.38
CA LEU A 261 -3.10 0.87 -14.26
C LEU A 261 -4.19 1.94 -14.45
N HIS A 262 -5.11 1.77 -15.41
CA HIS A 262 -6.26 2.67 -15.56
C HIS A 262 -7.18 2.65 -14.34
N GLN A 263 -7.46 1.47 -13.78
CA GLN A 263 -8.28 1.32 -12.58
C GLN A 263 -7.62 1.95 -11.36
N ALA A 264 -6.33 1.70 -11.13
CA ALA A 264 -5.59 2.33 -10.03
C ALA A 264 -5.57 3.88 -10.17
N ALA A 265 -5.33 4.38 -11.39
CA ALA A 265 -5.30 5.81 -11.67
C ALA A 265 -6.67 6.51 -11.55
N SER A 266 -7.79 5.78 -11.63
CA SER A 266 -9.12 6.35 -11.34
C SER A 266 -9.47 6.38 -9.86
N MET A 267 -8.74 5.63 -9.02
CA MET A 267 -8.94 5.53 -7.58
C MET A 267 -8.08 6.52 -6.77
N MET A 268 -7.06 7.13 -7.38
CA MET A 268 -6.11 8.04 -6.74
C MET A 268 -6.08 9.39 -7.45
N ASN A 269 -5.66 10.45 -6.75
CA ASN A 269 -5.40 11.71 -7.44
C ASN A 269 -4.05 11.64 -8.21
N THR A 270 -3.92 12.43 -9.27
CA THR A 270 -2.76 12.37 -10.18
C THR A 270 -1.43 12.80 -9.56
N LYS A 271 -1.44 13.38 -8.35
CA LYS A 271 -0.24 13.77 -7.60
C LYS A 271 0.24 12.69 -6.62
N GLU A 272 -0.62 11.74 -6.27
CA GLU A 272 -0.33 10.61 -5.38
C GLU A 272 0.14 9.35 -6.12
N ILE A 273 0.04 9.32 -7.46
CA ILE A 273 0.51 8.18 -8.26
C ILE A 273 2.03 8.04 -8.06
N PRO A 274 2.53 6.88 -7.59
CA PRO A 274 3.95 6.69 -7.30
C PRO A 274 4.79 6.75 -8.59
N PRO A 275 6.03 7.27 -8.54
CA PRO A 275 6.95 7.32 -9.68
C PRO A 275 7.13 5.98 -10.39
N GLU A 276 7.11 4.89 -9.63
CA GLU A 276 7.24 3.50 -10.08
C GLU A 276 6.07 3.09 -10.98
N ALA A 277 4.84 3.52 -10.66
CA ALA A 277 3.66 3.28 -11.51
C ALA A 277 3.70 4.09 -12.81
N ILE A 278 4.29 5.29 -12.80
CA ILE A 278 4.52 6.08 -14.02
C ILE A 278 5.55 5.37 -14.90
N LEU A 279 6.63 4.82 -14.32
CA LEU A 279 7.62 4.02 -15.04
C LEU A 279 7.03 2.73 -15.62
N LEU A 280 6.13 2.07 -14.90
CA LEU A 280 5.39 0.91 -15.39
C LEU A 280 4.52 1.27 -16.62
N GLY A 281 3.89 2.45 -16.61
CA GLY A 281 3.20 3.00 -17.78
C GLY A 281 4.13 3.28 -18.97
N VAL A 282 5.33 3.84 -18.72
CA VAL A 282 6.36 4.03 -19.76
C VAL A 282 6.78 2.68 -20.35
N TYR A 283 7.03 1.66 -19.51
CA TYR A 283 7.40 0.32 -19.94
C TYR A 283 6.31 -0.29 -20.85
N LEU A 284 5.04 -0.22 -20.44
CA LEU A 284 3.91 -0.71 -21.23
C LEU A 284 3.85 -0.07 -22.63
N GLU A 285 3.98 1.25 -22.71
CA GLU A 285 3.95 1.92 -24.02
C GLU A 285 5.17 1.58 -24.88
N LEU A 286 6.34 1.32 -24.30
CA LEU A 286 7.51 0.85 -25.05
C LEU A 286 7.33 -0.57 -25.58
N GLN A 287 6.78 -1.50 -24.78
CA GLN A 287 6.48 -2.87 -25.22
C GLN A 287 5.43 -2.90 -26.35
N ASN A 288 4.45 -1.99 -26.31
CA ASN A 288 3.46 -1.81 -27.38
C ASN A 288 3.98 -1.02 -28.60
N GLY A 289 5.25 -0.58 -28.62
CA GLY A 289 5.84 0.21 -29.71
C GLY A 289 5.43 1.70 -29.73
N ASN A 290 4.64 2.14 -28.76
CA ASN A 290 4.08 3.50 -28.64
C ASN A 290 5.10 4.50 -28.05
N THR A 291 6.31 4.56 -28.63
CA THR A 291 7.44 5.39 -28.15
C THR A 291 7.06 6.86 -27.92
N GLN A 292 6.16 7.43 -28.73
CA GLN A 292 5.70 8.80 -28.55
C GLN A 292 4.87 8.99 -27.26
N LEU A 293 4.02 8.01 -26.90
CA LEU A 293 3.22 8.06 -25.68
C LEU A 293 4.10 7.80 -24.45
N ALA A 294 5.04 6.87 -24.52
CA ALA A 294 6.08 6.66 -23.51
C ALA A 294 6.85 7.96 -23.21
N LEU A 295 7.32 8.66 -24.27
CA LEU A 295 7.98 9.97 -24.16
C LEU A 295 7.06 11.06 -23.60
N GLN A 296 5.76 10.99 -23.82
CA GLN A 296 4.78 11.92 -23.26
C GLN A 296 4.55 11.68 -21.76
N ILE A 297 4.35 10.42 -21.34
CA ILE A 297 4.17 10.02 -19.94
C ILE A 297 5.36 10.49 -19.10
N ILE A 298 6.59 10.17 -19.55
CA ILE A 298 7.81 10.49 -18.80
C ILE A 298 8.09 12.01 -18.74
N LYS A 299 7.82 12.77 -19.81
CA LYS A 299 7.99 14.23 -19.82
C LYS A 299 6.95 14.96 -18.97
N ARG A 300 5.73 14.42 -18.87
CA ARG A 300 4.64 15.03 -18.08
C ARG A 300 4.61 14.56 -16.62
N ASN A 301 5.39 13.52 -16.28
CA ASN A 301 5.39 12.85 -14.97
C ASN A 301 3.94 12.50 -14.54
N GLN A 302 3.18 11.93 -15.48
CA GLN A 302 1.76 11.61 -15.34
C GLN A 302 1.47 10.33 -16.10
N LEU A 303 0.87 9.35 -15.42
CA LEU A 303 0.61 8.02 -15.98
C LEU A 303 -0.39 8.05 -17.14
N LEU A 304 -1.46 8.85 -17.02
CA LEU A 304 -2.44 9.03 -18.08
C LEU A 304 -2.31 10.44 -18.68
N PRO A 305 -2.48 10.60 -20.01
CA PRO A 305 -2.75 11.91 -20.57
C PRO A 305 -3.96 12.50 -19.85
N SER A 306 -3.81 13.68 -19.25
CA SER A 306 -4.96 14.41 -18.74
C SER A 306 -5.91 14.60 -19.92
N THR A 307 -7.14 14.09 -19.81
CA THR A 307 -8.23 14.52 -20.69
C THR A 307 -8.43 15.99 -20.40
N ILE A 308 -7.80 16.83 -21.23
CA ILE A 308 -8.20 18.23 -21.35
C ILE A 308 -9.69 18.12 -21.68
N HIS A 309 -10.54 18.56 -20.76
CA HIS A 309 -11.89 18.97 -21.13
C HIS A 309 -11.67 20.07 -22.17
N MET A 310 -11.75 19.67 -23.44
CA MET A 310 -11.95 20.59 -24.54
C MET A 310 -13.33 21.18 -24.30
N ILE A 311 -13.35 22.23 -23.49
CA ILE A 311 -14.43 23.21 -23.51
C ILE A 311 -14.44 23.69 -24.95
N SER A 312 -15.41 23.18 -25.71
CA SER A 312 -15.58 23.53 -27.11
C SER A 312 -15.61 25.06 -27.21
N PRO A 313 -14.83 25.69 -28.10
CA PRO A 313 -14.84 27.14 -28.27
C PRO A 313 -16.10 27.63 -29.02
N ASP A 314 -17.26 27.02 -28.76
CA ASP A 314 -18.58 27.40 -29.27
C ASP A 314 -19.48 27.88 -28.12
N SER A 315 -19.03 28.93 -27.44
CA SER A 315 -19.85 29.75 -26.55
C SER A 315 -19.31 31.19 -26.44
N ARG A 316 -18.89 31.77 -27.57
CA ARG A 316 -18.68 33.22 -27.70
C ARG A 316 -18.77 33.73 -29.15
N LYS A 317 -19.99 33.72 -29.68
CA LYS A 317 -20.40 34.53 -30.85
C LYS A 317 -21.64 35.37 -30.53
N THR A 318 -21.53 36.23 -29.52
CA THR A 318 -22.28 37.48 -29.51
C THR A 318 -21.52 38.48 -30.36
N ALA A 319 -22.05 38.78 -31.56
CA ALA A 319 -21.49 39.82 -32.41
C ALA A 319 -21.63 41.19 -31.72
N PRO A 320 -20.68 42.14 -31.94
CA PRO A 320 -20.84 43.51 -31.44
C PRO A 320 -22.05 44.17 -32.11
N PRO A 321 -22.84 45.00 -31.39
CA PRO A 321 -23.96 45.72 -31.98
C PRO A 321 -23.44 46.71 -33.03
N SER A 322 -23.97 46.62 -34.25
CA SER A 322 -23.67 47.54 -35.33
C SER A 322 -24.24 48.93 -35.04
N PHE A 323 -23.40 49.96 -35.12
CA PHE A 323 -23.83 51.36 -35.15
C PHE A 323 -24.75 51.58 -36.37
N HIS A 324 -26.03 51.85 -36.14
CA HIS A 324 -26.91 52.39 -37.17
C HIS A 324 -26.77 53.92 -37.21
N PRO A 325 -26.49 54.53 -38.38
CA PRO A 325 -26.41 55.97 -38.51
C PRO A 325 -27.80 56.62 -38.43
N ILE A 326 -27.87 57.73 -37.71
CA ILE A 326 -29.06 58.57 -37.54
C ILE A 326 -29.48 59.14 -38.91
N GLN A 327 -30.72 58.90 -39.34
CA GLN A 327 -31.33 59.63 -40.46
C GLN A 327 -32.17 60.82 -39.92
N PRO A 328 -32.07 62.02 -40.52
CA PRO A 328 -32.73 63.22 -40.03
C PRO A 328 -34.21 63.31 -40.44
N ILE A 329 -34.95 64.07 -39.65
CA ILE A 329 -36.40 64.31 -39.72
C ILE A 329 -36.79 65.09 -40.98
N GLN A 330 -37.91 64.71 -41.62
CA GLN A 330 -38.69 65.58 -42.52
C GLN A 330 -40.19 65.53 -42.20
N MET A 331 -40.87 66.65 -42.51
CA MET A 331 -42.20 67.05 -42.04
C MET A 331 -43.35 66.60 -42.99
N PRO A 332 -44.63 66.66 -42.55
CA PRO A 332 -45.75 65.96 -43.21
C PRO A 332 -46.52 66.77 -44.26
N SER A 333 -47.55 66.12 -44.85
CA SER A 333 -48.51 66.60 -45.88
C SER A 333 -47.97 66.60 -47.33
N SER A 334 -48.76 66.52 -48.42
CA SER A 334 -50.23 66.58 -48.55
C SER A 334 -50.74 65.96 -49.88
N PHE A 335 -52.07 65.75 -49.95
CA PHE A 335 -52.95 65.81 -51.13
C PHE A 335 -52.81 64.81 -52.31
N THR A 336 -53.94 64.13 -52.57
CA THR A 336 -54.27 63.43 -53.82
C THR A 336 -55.21 64.29 -54.66
N GLN A 337 -54.85 64.67 -55.90
CA GLN A 337 -55.78 64.99 -56.99
C GLN A 337 -55.14 64.58 -58.34
N VAL A 338 -55.68 63.57 -59.03
CA VAL A 338 -56.64 63.69 -60.15
C VAL A 338 -56.03 64.30 -61.42
N GLN A 339 -55.89 63.49 -62.49
CA GLN A 339 -56.48 63.85 -63.79
C GLN A 339 -56.65 62.66 -64.77
N ARG A 340 -57.88 62.58 -65.31
CA ARG A 340 -58.31 62.08 -66.63
C ARG A 340 -57.26 61.43 -67.56
N LYS A 341 -57.59 60.22 -68.04
CA LYS A 341 -58.33 60.11 -69.31
C LYS A 341 -59.25 58.89 -69.31
#